data_AF-R9LJ10-F1
#
_entry.id   AF-R9LJ10-F1
#
_cell.length_a   1.000
_cell.length_b   1.000
_cell.length_c   1.000
_cell.angle_alpha   90.00
_cell.angle_beta   90.00
_cell.angle_gamma   90.00
#
_symmetry.space_group_name_H-M   'P 1'
#
loop_
_entity.id
_entity.type
_entity.pdbx_description
1 polymer ?
#
loop_
_entity_poly.entity_id
_entity_poly.type
_entity_poly.pdbx_seq_one_letter_code
_entity_poly.pdbx_strand_id
1 'polypeptide(L)' 'MGKAKDEFRLKVVREALSGIKVGVLARSYDLHPETIRTWIRAYRD' A
#
# COMPACT_ATOMS: atom_id res chain seq x y z
N MET A 1 13.19 12.45 10.77
CA MET A 1 11.84 12.01 11.20
C MET A 1 11.12 11.51 9.95
N GLY A 2 11.00 10.20 9.71
CA GLY A 2 10.38 9.73 8.46
C GLY A 2 10.34 8.21 8.18
N LYS A 3 11.18 7.38 8.80
CA LYS A 3 11.32 5.96 8.41
C LYS A 3 10.05 5.11 8.54
N ALA A 4 9.22 5.36 9.55
CA ALA A 4 8.04 4.54 9.82
C ALA A 4 6.96 4.60 8.72
N LYS A 5 6.85 5.72 7.98
CA LYS A 5 5.85 5.86 6.91
C LYS A 5 6.23 5.09 5.66
N ASP A 6 7.51 5.10 5.28
CA ASP A 6 7.99 4.37 4.11
C ASP A 6 7.90 2.86 4.30
N GLU A 7 8.27 2.36 5.49
CA GLU A 7 8.14 0.94 5.82
C GLU A 7 6.70 0.45 5.78
N PHE A 8 5.77 1.25 6.31
CA PHE A 8 4.34 0.93 6.24
C PHE A 8 3.83 0.91 4.79
N ARG A 9 4.21 1.91 4.00
CA ARG A 9 3.84 2.02 2.59
C ARG A 9 4.33 0.81 1.79
N LEU A 10 5.60 0.42 2.00
CA LEU A 10 6.23 -0.76 1.39
C LEU A 10 5.55 -2.06 1.80
N LYS A 11 5.14 -2.19 3.07
CA LYS A 11 4.40 -3.36 3.55
C LYS A 11 3.08 -3.52 2.82
N VAL A 12 2.27 -2.45 2.76
CA VAL A 12 0.97 -2.47 2.08
C VAL A 12 1.11 -2.78 0.59
N VAL A 13 2.12 -2.19 -0.07
CA VAL A 13 2.40 -2.45 -1.49
C VAL A 13 2.83 -3.90 -1.72
N ARG A 14 3.70 -4.47 -0.88
CA ARG A 14 4.10 -5.88 -0.96
C ARG A 14 2.91 -6.81 -0.82
N GLU A 15 2.03 -6.56 0.14
CA GLU A 15 0.80 -7.35 0.32
C GLU A 15 -0.09 -7.28 -0.92
N ALA A 16 -0.25 -6.08 -1.50
CA ALA A 16 -1.01 -5.92 -2.73
C ALA A 16 -0.37 -6.65 -3.93
N LEU A 17 0.96 -6.59 -4.06
CA LEU A 17 1.72 -7.30 -5.10
C LEU A 17 1.72 -8.82 -4.90
N SER A 18 1.57 -9.30 -3.67
CA SER A 18 1.41 -10.73 -3.37
C SER A 18 0.06 -11.30 -3.81
N GLY A 19 -0.85 -10.48 -4.33
CA GLY A 19 -2.17 -10.88 -4.82
C GLY A 19 -3.34 -10.54 -3.88
N ILE A 20 -3.08 -9.83 -2.76
CA ILE A 20 -4.16 -9.37 -1.89
C ILE A 20 -4.91 -8.23 -2.59
N LYS A 21 -6.25 -8.32 -2.60
CA LYS A 21 -7.10 -7.28 -3.20
C LYS A 21 -6.91 -5.96 -2.48
N VAL A 22 -6.67 -4.90 -3.25
CA VAL A 22 -6.54 -3.52 -2.74
C VAL A 22 -7.72 -3.10 -1.85
N GLY A 23 -8.94 -3.54 -2.16
CA GLY A 23 -10.13 -3.24 -1.34
C GLY A 23 -10.10 -3.87 0.06
N VAL A 24 -9.40 -5.01 0.23
CA VAL A 24 -9.22 -5.63 1.56
C VAL A 24 -8.19 -4.85 2.35
N LEU A 25 -7.04 -4.54 1.73
CA LEU A 25 -5.99 -3.72 2.35
C LEU A 25 -6.51 -2.33 2.74
N ALA A 26 -7.31 -1.71 1.87
CA ALA A 26 -7.98 -0.45 2.14
C ALA A 26 -8.81 -0.49 3.43
N ARG A 27 -9.61 -1.54 3.65
CA ARG A 27 -10.37 -1.67 4.91
C ARG A 27 -9.51 -2.04 6.09
N SER A 28 -8.55 -2.95 5.93
CA SER A 28 -7.69 -3.41 7.03
C SER A 28 -6.82 -2.28 7.58
N TYR A 29 -6.39 -1.36 6.72
CA TYR A 29 -5.51 -0.26 7.08
C TYR A 29 -6.22 1.09 7.16
N ASP A 30 -7.55 1.13 6.99
CA ASP A 30 -8.37 2.35 6.89
C ASP A 30 -7.79 3.36 5.87
N LEU A 31 -7.40 2.84 4.71
CA LEU A 31 -6.81 3.58 3.60
C LEU A 31 -7.77 3.66 2.43
N HIS A 32 -7.64 4.73 1.65
CA HIS A 32 -8.33 4.80 0.37
C HIS A 32 -7.71 3.84 -0.65
N PRO A 33 -8.53 3.09 -1.42
CA PRO A 33 -8.03 2.18 -2.43
C PRO A 33 -7.24 2.90 -3.52
N GLU A 34 -7.57 4.16 -3.82
CA GLU A 34 -6.78 5.01 -4.71
C GLU A 34 -5.38 5.28 -4.17
N THR A 35 -5.24 5.55 -2.87
CA THR A 35 -3.96 5.77 -2.21
C THR A 35 -3.03 4.57 -2.39
N ILE A 36 -3.55 3.36 -2.15
CA ILE A 36 -2.78 2.12 -2.33
C ILE A 36 -2.40 1.92 -3.81
N ARG A 37 -3.30 2.22 -4.76
CA ARG A 37 -2.98 2.16 -6.20
C ARG A 37 -1.84 3.13 -6.57
N THR A 38 -1.87 4.35 -6.04
CA THR A 38 -0.78 5.32 -6.23
C THR A 38 0.53 4.80 -5.68
N TRP A 39 0.51 4.10 -4.53
CA TRP A 39 1.72 3.52 -3.94
C TRP A 39 2.28 2.37 -4.76
N ILE A 40 1.42 1.48 -5.26
CA ILE A 40 1.83 0.38 -6.16
C ILE A 40 2.43 0.95 -7.45
N ARG A 41 1.83 2.01 -8.01
CA ARG A 41 2.35 2.68 -9.21
C ARG A 41 3.71 3.29 -8.96
N ALA A 42 3.87 4.03 -7.86
CA ALA A 42 5.14 4.66 -7.47
C ALA A 42 6.24 3.65 -7.07
N TYR A 43 5.89 2.39 -6.81
CA TYR A 43 6.85 1.32 -6.53
C TYR A 43 7.35 0.60 -7.80
N ARG A 44 6.55 0.64 -8.88
CA ARG A 44 6.90 0.04 -10.17
C ARG A 44 7.58 1.01 -11.14
N ASP A 45 7.41 2.32 -10.91
CA ASP A 45 8.12 3.41 -11.59
C ASP A 45 9.53 3.55 -11.00
#